data_AF-A0A2N9N650-F1
#
_entry.id   AF-A0A2N9N650-F1
#
_cell.length_a   1.000
_cell.length_b   1.000
_cell.length_c   1.000
_cell.angle_alpha   90.00
_cell.angle_beta   90.00
_cell.angle_gamma   90.00
#
_symmetry.space_group_name_H-M   'P 1'
#
loop_
_entity.id
_entity.type
_entity.pdbx_description
1 polymer ?
#
loop_
_entity_poly.entity_id
_entity_poly.type
_entity_poly.pdbx_seq_one_letter_code
_entity_poly.pdbx_strand_id
1 'polypeptide(L)'
;MIFQCHDLDRAFQSQELMPDARAHAEGCERCRKELALWDELSRLAPRLHQEWESPDLWPRIRSELAAARPRRQPVPVWRWALAAAAVLTVGTLLLNPWPSRQPASRDLLTEKALHEVQQSEAAYARSIDRLAALVRPSLDQSSSPLADAYREKLAVLDSAIADLRTTIESNRYNSYLQTQVASLYREKQKTLEEWLKNAKHS
;
A
#
# COMPACT_ATOMS: atom_id res chain seq x y z
N MET A 1 -9.44 18.63 26.53
CA MET A 1 -9.70 19.02 25.13
C MET A 1 -11.16 18.73 24.84
N ILE A 2 -11.83 19.53 24.00
CA ILE A 2 -13.22 19.26 23.62
C ILE A 2 -13.17 18.24 22.47
N PHE A 3 -13.75 17.06 22.67
CA PHE A 3 -13.85 16.04 21.64
C PHE A 3 -14.75 16.53 20.50
N GLN A 4 -14.27 16.43 19.26
CA GLN A 4 -15.05 16.82 18.09
C GLN A 4 -15.49 15.61 17.27
N CYS A 5 -16.53 15.81 16.48
CA CYS A 5 -17.06 14.85 15.52
C CYS A 5 -15.98 14.16 14.65
N HIS A 6 -14.96 14.89 14.21
CA HIS A 6 -13.90 14.37 13.35
C HIS A 6 -12.85 13.53 14.11
N ASP A 7 -12.85 13.56 15.43
CA ASP A 7 -11.94 12.76 16.27
C ASP A 7 -12.45 11.32 16.47
N LEU A 8 -13.65 10.99 15.99
CA LEU A 8 -14.24 9.66 16.18
C LEU A 8 -13.39 8.55 15.56
N ASP A 9 -12.84 8.75 14.36
CA ASP A 9 -11.96 7.78 13.71
C ASP A 9 -10.68 7.53 14.53
N ARG A 10 -10.17 8.57 15.19
CA ARG A 10 -9.02 8.45 16.08
C ARG A 10 -9.38 7.68 17.34
N ALA A 11 -10.61 7.82 17.84
CA ALA A 11 -11.11 7.05 18.98
C ALA A 11 -11.30 5.56 18.66
N PHE A 12 -11.64 5.19 17.42
CA PHE A 12 -11.67 3.78 17.01
C PHE A 12 -10.27 3.15 16.93
N GLN A 13 -9.24 3.94 16.64
CA GLN A 13 -7.85 3.47 16.57
C GLN A 13 -7.16 3.41 17.93
N SER A 14 -7.54 4.28 18.86
CA SER A 14 -6.97 4.35 20.21
C SER A 14 -8.05 4.22 21.27
N GLN A 15 -7.98 3.13 22.04
CA GLN A 15 -8.92 2.83 23.11
C GLN A 15 -8.96 3.91 24.22
N GLU A 16 -7.93 4.75 24.33
CA GLU A 16 -7.83 5.84 25.31
C GLU A 16 -8.83 6.97 25.07
N LEU A 17 -9.26 7.19 23.82
CA LEU A 17 -10.16 8.29 23.43
C LEU A 17 -11.65 7.87 23.41
N MET A 18 -11.94 6.60 23.65
CA MET A 18 -13.31 6.05 23.65
C MET A 18 -14.26 6.66 24.70
N PRO A 19 -13.81 7.00 25.94
CA PRO A 19 -14.69 7.64 26.92
C PRO A 19 -15.18 9.01 26.44
N ASP A 20 -14.29 9.81 25.86
CA ASP A 20 -14.60 11.14 25.35
C ASP A 20 -15.53 11.07 24.13
N ALA A 21 -15.33 10.06 23.25
CA ALA A 21 -16.22 9.80 22.12
C ALA A 21 -17.66 9.45 22.57
N ARG A 22 -17.79 8.62 23.61
CA ARG A 22 -19.10 8.24 24.17
C ARG A 22 -19.81 9.43 24.80
N ALA A 23 -19.09 10.25 25.56
CA ALA A 23 -19.63 11.49 26.13
C ALA A 23 -20.12 12.46 25.04
N HIS A 24 -19.37 12.60 23.93
CA HIS A 24 -19.78 13.43 22.80
C HIS A 24 -21.07 12.90 22.11
N ALA A 25 -21.21 11.58 21.99
CA ALA A 25 -22.35 10.95 21.31
C ALA A 25 -23.69 11.06 22.05
N GLU A 26 -23.68 11.39 23.34
CA GLU A 26 -24.90 11.75 24.08
C GLU A 26 -25.57 12.97 23.44
N GLY A 27 -24.78 13.98 23.04
CA GLY A 27 -25.25 15.21 22.41
C GLY A 27 -25.24 15.21 20.88
N CYS A 28 -24.61 14.23 20.22
CA CYS A 28 -24.45 14.18 18.77
C CYS A 28 -25.07 12.93 18.14
N GLU A 29 -26.13 13.09 17.34
CA GLU A 29 -26.82 11.98 16.67
C GLU A 29 -25.91 11.22 15.70
N ARG A 30 -25.04 11.93 14.96
CA ARG A 30 -24.12 11.31 13.99
C ARG A 30 -23.14 10.35 14.68
N CYS A 31 -22.44 10.82 15.70
CA CYS A 31 -21.49 10.00 16.45
C CYS A 31 -22.20 8.85 17.18
N ARG A 32 -23.44 9.05 17.62
CA ARG A 32 -24.25 7.98 18.24
C ARG A 32 -24.55 6.83 17.26
N LYS A 33 -24.93 7.15 16.02
CA LYS A 33 -25.16 6.14 14.97
C LYS A 33 -23.87 5.39 14.62
N GLU A 34 -22.77 6.11 14.44
CA GLU A 34 -21.47 5.53 14.12
C GLU A 34 -20.95 4.61 15.24
N LEU A 35 -21.08 5.02 16.52
CA LEU A 35 -20.73 4.17 17.66
C LEU A 35 -21.60 2.92 17.75
N ALA A 36 -22.90 3.02 17.48
CA ALA A 36 -23.79 1.86 17.50
C ALA A 36 -23.38 0.81 16.45
N LEU A 37 -23.00 1.25 15.25
CA LEU A 37 -22.47 0.38 14.20
C LEU A 37 -21.14 -0.26 14.60
N TRP A 38 -20.25 0.53 15.21
CA TRP A 38 -18.97 0.02 15.70
C TRP A 38 -19.14 -1.04 16.80
N ASP A 39 -20.04 -0.83 17.75
CA ASP A 39 -20.34 -1.80 18.80
C ASP A 39 -20.95 -3.09 18.23
N GLU A 40 -21.80 -2.96 17.20
CA GLU A 40 -22.35 -4.12 16.49
C GLU A 40 -21.26 -4.92 15.76
N LEU A 41 -20.36 -4.25 15.03
CA LEU A 41 -19.22 -4.90 14.37
C LEU A 41 -18.30 -5.55 15.39
N SER A 42 -17.96 -4.86 16.48
CA SER A 42 -17.08 -5.37 17.54
C SER A 42 -17.68 -6.58 18.24
N ARG A 43 -19.01 -6.64 18.37
CA ARG A 43 -19.73 -7.80 18.90
C ARG A 43 -19.74 -8.98 17.94
N LEU A 44 -19.77 -8.74 16.64
CA LEU A 44 -19.76 -9.78 15.61
C LEU A 44 -18.34 -10.27 15.25
N ALA A 45 -17.32 -9.44 15.43
CA ALA A 45 -15.94 -9.74 15.06
C ALA A 45 -15.39 -11.04 15.70
N PRO A 46 -15.63 -11.37 16.98
CA PRO A 46 -15.21 -12.63 17.56
C PRO A 46 -15.83 -13.86 16.87
N ARG A 47 -17.03 -13.73 16.28
CA ARG A 47 -17.71 -14.82 15.57
C ARG A 47 -17.16 -15.04 14.16
N LEU A 48 -16.51 -14.03 13.58
CA LEU A 48 -15.78 -14.13 12.33
C LEU A 48 -14.40 -14.79 12.51
N HIS A 49 -13.90 -14.85 13.75
CA HIS A 49 -12.66 -15.54 14.05
C HIS A 49 -12.89 -17.06 14.05
N GLN A 50 -12.80 -17.67 12.88
CA GLN A 50 -12.44 -19.09 12.82
C GLN A 50 -11.00 -19.19 13.31
N GLU A 51 -10.79 -19.98 14.37
CA GLU A 51 -9.49 -20.22 14.98
C GLU A 51 -8.47 -20.60 13.90
N TRP A 52 -7.55 -19.69 13.60
CA TRP A 52 -6.39 -20.00 12.77
C TRP A 52 -5.31 -20.57 13.69
N GLU A 53 -5.59 -21.71 14.32
CA GLU A 53 -4.59 -22.46 15.08
C GLU A 53 -3.63 -23.14 14.09
N SER A 54 -2.61 -22.41 13.66
CA SER A 54 -1.45 -23.00 13.01
C SER A 54 -0.29 -23.07 14.02
N PRO A 55 -0.16 -24.17 14.78
CA PRO A 55 0.86 -24.30 15.82
C PRO A 55 2.29 -24.10 15.29
N ASP A 56 2.51 -24.34 13.99
CA ASP A 56 3.81 -24.22 13.34
C ASP A 56 4.07 -22.86 12.67
N LEU A 57 3.09 -21.95 12.62
CA LEU A 57 3.25 -20.66 11.95
C LEU A 57 4.26 -19.76 12.67
N TRP A 58 4.13 -19.62 13.99
CA TRP A 58 5.04 -18.79 14.78
C TRP A 58 6.48 -19.34 14.86
N PRO A 59 6.70 -20.65 15.01
CA PRO A 59 8.03 -21.24 14.83
C PRO A 59 8.64 -20.94 13.46
N ARG A 60 7.86 -21.06 12.37
CA ARG A 60 8.33 -20.80 11.00
C ARG A 60 8.65 -19.33 10.74
N ILE A 61 7.84 -18.40 11.23
CA ILE A 61 8.13 -16.95 11.14
C ILE A 61 9.45 -16.64 11.87
N ARG A 62 9.67 -17.23 13.05
CA ARG A 62 10.91 -17.01 13.82
C ARG A 62 12.14 -17.57 13.11
N SER A 63 12.04 -18.75 12.49
CA SER A 63 13.16 -19.33 11.75
C SER A 63 13.50 -18.53 10.50
N GLU A 64 12.50 -18.04 9.76
CA GLU A 64 12.73 -17.20 8.58
C GLU A 64 13.31 -15.82 8.95
N LEU A 65 12.83 -15.18 10.02
CA LEU A 65 13.41 -13.92 10.51
C LEU A 65 14.86 -14.10 11.01
N ALA A 66 15.17 -15.23 11.64
CA ALA A 66 16.53 -15.53 12.08
C ALA A 66 17.47 -15.75 10.89
N ALA A 67 17.01 -16.42 9.83
CA ALA A 67 17.76 -16.63 8.60
C ALA A 67 17.96 -15.33 7.80
N ALA A 68 16.97 -14.44 7.82
CA ALA A 68 17.00 -13.15 7.13
C ALA A 68 17.83 -12.07 7.84
N ARG A 69 18.30 -12.32 9.08
CA ARG A 69 19.10 -11.33 9.81
C ARG A 69 20.42 -11.08 9.06
N PRO A 70 20.69 -9.84 8.59
CA PRO A 70 21.92 -9.57 7.87
C PRO A 70 23.11 -9.87 8.79
N ARG A 71 23.94 -10.83 8.38
CA ARG A 71 25.21 -11.10 9.07
C ARG A 71 26.05 -9.83 9.00
N ARG A 72 26.22 -9.14 10.13
CA ARG A 72 27.19 -8.05 10.25
C ARG A 72 28.57 -8.66 10.03
N GLN A 73 29.11 -8.46 8.83
CA GLN A 73 30.50 -8.79 8.57
C GLN A 73 31.38 -7.86 9.41
N PRO A 74 32.35 -8.37 10.18
CA PRO A 74 33.27 -7.51 10.92
C PRO A 74 34.08 -6.70 9.91
N VAL A 75 33.90 -5.38 9.92
CA VAL A 75 34.74 -4.46 9.16
C VAL A 75 36.12 -4.37 9.81
N PRO A 76 37.23 -4.59 9.06
CA PRO A 76 38.57 -4.61 9.64
C PRO A 76 38.96 -3.25 10.22
N VAL A 77 39.57 -3.28 11.41
CA VAL A 77 39.85 -2.13 12.29
C VAL A 77 40.76 -1.07 11.63
N TRP A 78 41.55 -1.45 10.62
CA TRP A 78 42.40 -0.53 9.86
C TRP A 78 41.61 0.55 9.09
N ARG A 79 40.32 0.34 8.79
CA ARG A 79 39.46 1.38 8.19
C ARG A 79 39.18 2.55 9.14
N TRP A 80 39.41 2.41 10.45
CA TRP A 80 39.24 3.50 11.43
C TRP A 80 40.45 4.42 11.53
N ALA A 81 41.63 4.03 11.02
CA ALA A 81 42.80 4.92 10.97
C ALA A 81 42.56 6.13 10.03
N LEU A 82 41.71 5.97 9.01
CA LEU A 82 41.29 7.07 8.13
C LEU A 82 40.15 7.93 8.73
N ALA A 83 39.41 7.41 9.71
CA ALA A 83 38.26 8.11 10.31
C ALA A 83 38.67 9.16 11.35
N ALA A 84 39.80 8.97 12.04
CA ALA A 84 40.29 9.92 13.04
C ALA A 84 40.64 11.30 12.46
N ALA A 85 41.12 11.34 11.20
CA ALA A 85 41.40 12.60 10.50
C ALA A 85 40.11 13.36 10.10
N ALA A 86 39.02 12.65 9.81
CA ALA A 86 37.75 13.27 9.41
C ALA A 86 36.97 13.87 10.60
N VAL A 87 37.10 13.31 11.81
CA VAL A 87 36.41 13.81 13.01
C VAL A 87 36.89 15.22 13.39
N LEU A 88 38.18 15.53 13.20
CA LEU A 88 38.73 16.86 13.48
C LEU A 88 38.20 17.95 12.52
N THR A 89 37.85 17.59 11.29
CA THR A 89 37.22 18.53 10.34
C THR A 89 35.73 18.76 10.58
N VAL A 90 35.04 17.81 11.24
CA VAL A 90 33.60 17.96 11.56
C VAL A 90 33.39 18.77 12.85
N GLY A 91 34.32 18.69 13.80
CA GLY A 91 34.25 19.43 15.07
C GLY A 91 34.24 20.95 14.90
N THR A 92 34.95 21.50 13.91
CA THR A 92 34.97 22.95 13.61
C THR A 92 33.70 23.44 12.91
N LEU A 93 32.93 22.56 12.27
CA LEU A 93 31.69 22.92 11.58
C LEU A 93 30.47 22.99 12.51
N LEU A 94 30.52 22.36 13.68
CA LEU A 94 29.43 22.30 14.67
C LEU A 94 29.34 23.53 15.58
N LEU A 95 30.38 24.37 15.63
CA LEU A 95 30.40 25.61 16.40
C LEU A 95 29.86 26.83 15.62
N ASN A 96 29.50 26.65 14.35
CA ASN A 96 28.89 27.71 13.55
C ASN A 96 27.36 27.63 13.71
N PRO A 97 26.70 28.64 14.31
CA PRO A 97 25.25 28.62 14.48
C PRO A 97 24.59 28.87 13.13
N TRP A 98 24.37 27.79 12.37
CA TRP A 98 23.64 27.85 11.12
C TRP A 98 22.16 28.16 11.40
N PRO A 99 21.50 28.96 10.54
CA PRO A 99 20.14 29.41 10.76
C PRO A 99 19.21 28.20 10.65
N SER A 100 18.27 28.15 11.58
CA SER A 100 17.15 27.22 11.64
C SER A 100 16.49 27.09 10.26
N ARG A 101 16.83 26.02 9.53
CA ARG A 101 16.19 25.66 8.27
C ARG A 101 14.73 25.32 8.53
N GLN A 102 13.87 26.17 8.00
CA GLN A 102 12.42 26.03 7.97
C GLN A 102 11.93 24.71 7.33
N PRO A 103 10.70 24.25 7.65
CA PRO A 103 10.17 22.92 7.32
C PRO A 103 9.79 22.66 5.85
N ALA A 104 10.26 23.44 4.88
CA ALA A 104 9.87 23.35 3.46
C ALA A 104 10.34 22.08 2.72
N SER A 105 11.25 21.28 3.29
CA SER A 105 11.83 20.11 2.62
C SER A 105 10.94 18.87 2.61
N ARG A 106 10.00 18.72 3.55
CA ARG A 106 9.14 17.53 3.65
C ARG A 106 8.12 17.42 2.51
N ASP A 107 7.58 18.56 2.09
CA ASP A 107 6.56 18.62 1.03
C ASP A 107 7.15 18.23 -0.33
N LEU A 108 8.33 18.77 -0.65
CA LEU A 108 9.08 18.42 -1.87
C LEU A 108 9.52 16.95 -1.94
N LEU A 109 9.83 16.33 -0.80
CA LEU A 109 10.18 14.91 -0.76
C LEU A 109 8.95 14.02 -0.99
N THR A 110 7.81 14.39 -0.41
CA THR A 110 6.54 13.68 -0.61
C THR A 110 6.07 13.77 -2.05
N GLU A 111 6.13 14.96 -2.65
CA GLU A 111 5.72 15.15 -4.06
C GLU A 111 6.63 14.37 -5.02
N LYS A 112 7.95 14.32 -4.76
CA LYS A 112 8.89 13.51 -5.55
C LYS A 112 8.60 12.01 -5.43
N ALA A 113 8.37 11.51 -4.22
CA ALA A 113 8.05 10.10 -4.00
C ALA A 113 6.72 9.72 -4.68
N LEU A 114 5.72 10.59 -4.61
CA LEU A 114 4.44 10.40 -5.30
C LEU A 114 4.63 10.35 -6.82
N HIS A 115 5.42 11.28 -7.36
CA HIS A 115 5.69 11.34 -8.79
C HIS A 115 6.43 10.10 -9.30
N GLU A 116 7.39 9.58 -8.52
CA GLU A 116 8.11 8.36 -8.84
C GLU A 116 7.17 7.14 -8.92
N VAL A 117 6.24 7.00 -7.97
CA VAL A 117 5.22 5.95 -7.99
C VAL A 117 4.35 6.08 -9.24
N GLN A 118 3.83 7.27 -9.53
CA GLN A 118 3.00 7.52 -10.71
C GLN A 118 3.73 7.22 -12.02
N GLN A 119 5.01 7.58 -12.11
CA GLN A 119 5.84 7.28 -13.28
C GLN A 119 6.03 5.78 -13.45
N SER A 120 6.28 5.05 -12.36
CA SER A 120 6.44 3.60 -12.38
C SER A 120 5.15 2.88 -12.79
N GLU A 121 4.00 3.34 -12.29
CA GLU A 121 2.69 2.82 -12.65
C GLU A 121 2.38 3.06 -14.13
N ALA A 122 2.64 4.27 -14.63
CA ALA A 122 2.45 4.60 -16.05
C ALA A 122 3.37 3.78 -16.97
N ALA A 123 4.59 3.45 -16.54
CA ALA A 123 5.48 2.56 -17.27
C ALA A 123 4.97 1.10 -17.27
N TYR A 124 4.43 0.64 -16.14
CA TYR A 124 3.85 -0.70 -16.01
C TYR A 124 2.57 -0.85 -16.84
N ALA A 125 1.65 0.12 -16.76
CA ALA A 125 0.43 0.17 -17.56
C ALA A 125 0.73 0.05 -19.06
N ARG A 126 1.67 0.86 -19.58
CA ARG A 126 2.12 0.78 -20.98
C ARG A 126 2.70 -0.57 -21.37
N SER A 127 3.30 -1.29 -20.43
CA SER A 127 3.86 -2.62 -20.69
C SER A 127 2.75 -3.67 -20.78
N ILE A 128 1.72 -3.55 -19.93
CA ILE A 128 0.52 -4.40 -19.99
C ILE A 128 -0.28 -4.11 -21.26
N ASP A 129 -0.42 -2.85 -21.68
CA ASP A 129 -1.15 -2.51 -22.90
C ASP A 129 -0.45 -3.08 -24.15
N ARG A 130 0.88 -3.09 -24.17
CA ARG A 130 1.65 -3.78 -25.20
C ARG A 130 1.39 -5.29 -25.20
N LEU A 131 1.39 -5.93 -24.02
CA LEU A 131 1.04 -7.34 -23.90
C LEU A 131 -0.39 -7.61 -24.40
N ALA A 132 -1.35 -6.78 -23.99
CA ALA A 132 -2.74 -6.88 -24.42
C ALA A 132 -2.86 -6.74 -25.94
N ALA A 133 -2.14 -5.80 -26.56
CA ALA A 133 -2.14 -5.61 -28.01
C ALA A 133 -1.58 -6.82 -28.77
N LEU A 134 -0.56 -7.49 -28.22
CA LEU A 134 -0.01 -8.73 -28.81
C LEU A 134 -1.00 -9.90 -28.69
N VAL A 135 -1.75 -9.95 -27.59
CA VAL A 135 -2.69 -11.04 -27.31
C VAL A 135 -4.03 -10.85 -28.04
N ARG A 136 -4.47 -9.61 -28.23
CA ARG A 136 -5.79 -9.23 -28.79
C ARG A 136 -6.17 -10.00 -30.06
N PRO A 137 -5.31 -10.12 -31.09
CA PRO A 137 -5.68 -10.83 -32.32
C PRO A 137 -5.96 -12.31 -32.07
N SER A 138 -5.18 -12.96 -31.20
CA SER A 138 -5.37 -14.37 -30.86
C SER A 138 -6.66 -14.62 -30.08
N LEU A 139 -7.02 -13.70 -29.17
CA LEU A 139 -8.30 -13.74 -28.47
C LEU A 139 -9.45 -13.57 -29.47
N ASP A 140 -9.42 -12.52 -30.28
CA ASP A 140 -10.52 -12.16 -31.19
C ASP A 140 -10.75 -13.20 -32.30
N GLN A 141 -9.68 -13.88 -32.76
CA GLN A 141 -9.79 -14.97 -33.73
C GLN A 141 -10.35 -16.27 -33.12
N SER A 142 -10.27 -16.44 -31.79
CA SER A 142 -10.80 -17.63 -31.12
C SER A 142 -12.29 -17.49 -30.83
N SER A 143 -13.08 -18.39 -31.44
CA SER A 143 -14.51 -18.55 -31.19
C SER A 143 -14.83 -19.51 -30.03
N SER A 144 -13.84 -19.80 -29.17
CA SER A 144 -14.05 -20.71 -28.05
C SER A 144 -14.83 -20.02 -26.92
N PRO A 145 -15.70 -20.74 -26.19
CA PRO A 145 -16.38 -20.19 -25.00
C PRO A 145 -15.40 -19.68 -23.94
N LEU A 146 -14.21 -20.27 -23.90
CA LEU A 146 -13.13 -19.82 -23.02
C LEU A 146 -12.64 -18.42 -23.42
N ALA A 147 -12.41 -18.17 -24.71
CA ALA A 147 -11.98 -16.86 -25.21
C ALA A 147 -13.04 -15.77 -24.95
N ASP A 148 -14.34 -16.10 -25.02
CA ASP A 148 -15.42 -15.21 -24.61
C ASP A 148 -15.33 -14.81 -23.13
N ALA A 149 -15.13 -15.78 -22.24
CA ALA A 149 -14.97 -15.51 -20.81
C ALA A 149 -13.73 -14.64 -20.50
N TYR A 150 -12.62 -14.84 -21.22
CA TYR A 150 -11.44 -13.98 -21.09
C TYR A 150 -11.70 -12.56 -21.59
N ARG A 151 -12.41 -12.38 -22.71
CA ARG A 151 -12.79 -11.05 -23.22
C ARG A 151 -13.66 -10.30 -22.22
N GLU A 152 -14.66 -10.97 -21.65
CA GLU A 152 -15.55 -10.40 -20.65
C GLU A 152 -14.76 -9.97 -19.39
N LYS A 153 -13.91 -10.88 -18.87
CA LYS A 153 -13.06 -10.57 -17.72
C LYS A 153 -12.14 -9.37 -17.99
N LEU A 154 -11.51 -9.30 -19.15
CA LEU A 154 -10.64 -8.18 -19.52
C LEU A 154 -11.43 -6.87 -19.63
N ALA A 155 -12.65 -6.89 -20.17
CA ALA A 155 -13.50 -5.71 -20.25
C ALA A 155 -13.87 -5.18 -18.84
N VAL A 156 -14.17 -6.06 -17.89
CA VAL A 156 -14.45 -5.70 -16.49
C VAL A 156 -13.21 -5.10 -15.81
N LEU A 157 -12.03 -5.69 -16.04
CA LEU A 157 -10.78 -5.16 -15.50
C LEU A 157 -10.46 -3.77 -16.08
N ASP A 158 -10.66 -3.59 -17.38
CA ASP A 158 -10.41 -2.32 -18.07
C ASP A 158 -11.35 -1.22 -17.57
N SER A 159 -12.64 -1.52 -17.33
CA SER A 159 -13.57 -0.53 -16.78
C SER A 159 -13.21 -0.16 -15.33
N ALA A 160 -12.91 -1.14 -14.47
CA ALA A 160 -12.52 -0.89 -13.09
C ALA A 160 -11.22 -0.06 -12.97
N ILE A 161 -10.25 -0.30 -13.86
CA ILE A 161 -9.02 0.51 -13.94
C ILE A 161 -9.36 1.94 -14.35
N ALA A 162 -10.23 2.14 -15.34
CA ALA A 162 -10.64 3.48 -15.77
C ALA A 162 -11.33 4.24 -14.63
N ASP A 163 -12.28 3.62 -13.93
CA ASP A 163 -13.02 4.23 -12.82
C ASP A 163 -12.11 4.63 -11.66
N LEU A 164 -11.17 3.76 -11.27
CA LEU A 164 -10.23 4.08 -10.19
C LEU A 164 -9.25 5.19 -10.61
N ARG A 165 -8.82 5.25 -11.87
CA ARG A 165 -7.93 6.32 -12.34
C ARG A 165 -8.62 7.68 -12.30
N THR A 166 -9.88 7.76 -12.72
CA THR A 166 -10.65 9.03 -12.60
C THR A 166 -10.82 9.43 -11.14
N THR A 167 -11.01 8.47 -10.23
CA THR A 167 -11.10 8.72 -8.80
C THR A 167 -9.77 9.23 -8.21
N ILE A 168 -8.63 8.67 -8.64
CA ILE A 168 -7.29 9.10 -8.20
C ILE A 168 -6.99 10.54 -8.60
N GLU A 169 -7.45 11.01 -9.77
CA GLU A 169 -7.24 12.40 -10.19
C GLU A 169 -7.85 13.40 -9.19
N SER A 170 -8.98 13.04 -8.56
CA SER A 170 -9.60 13.84 -7.50
C SER A 170 -8.94 13.68 -6.12
N ASN A 171 -8.19 12.58 -5.89
CA ASN A 171 -7.68 12.17 -4.58
C ASN A 171 -6.25 11.61 -4.65
N ARG A 172 -5.32 12.40 -5.22
CA ARG A 172 -3.96 11.95 -5.59
C ARG A 172 -3.12 11.34 -4.45
N TYR A 173 -3.34 11.79 -3.22
CA TYR A 173 -2.57 11.33 -2.04
C TYR A 173 -3.13 10.07 -1.37
N ASN A 174 -4.23 9.51 -1.89
CA ASN A 174 -4.81 8.29 -1.33
C ASN A 174 -4.01 7.05 -1.77
N SER A 175 -3.14 6.57 -0.89
CA SER A 175 -2.28 5.40 -1.13
C SER A 175 -3.08 4.09 -1.30
N TYR A 176 -4.29 4.02 -0.76
CA TYR A 176 -5.16 2.85 -0.92
C TYR A 176 -5.68 2.74 -2.36
N LEU A 177 -6.08 3.85 -2.99
CA LEU A 177 -6.49 3.84 -4.41
C LEU A 177 -5.33 3.46 -5.33
N GLN A 178 -4.13 3.99 -5.07
CA GLN A 178 -2.90 3.64 -5.78
C GLN A 178 -2.61 2.13 -5.72
N THR A 179 -2.78 1.54 -4.53
CA THR A 179 -2.58 0.10 -4.32
C THR A 179 -3.61 -0.74 -5.07
N GLN A 180 -4.88 -0.30 -5.12
CA GLN A 180 -5.94 -0.98 -5.86
C GLN A 180 -5.72 -0.94 -7.37
N VAL A 181 -5.30 0.19 -7.94
CA VAL A 181 -5.00 0.25 -9.38
C VAL A 181 -3.85 -0.70 -9.73
N ALA A 182 -2.81 -0.73 -8.91
CA ALA A 182 -1.69 -1.66 -9.10
C ALA A 182 -2.13 -3.14 -9.04
N SER A 183 -3.10 -3.50 -8.18
CA SER A 183 -3.60 -4.87 -8.11
C SER A 183 -4.42 -5.25 -9.35
N LEU A 184 -5.25 -4.35 -9.87
CA LEU A 184 -6.01 -4.58 -11.10
C LEU A 184 -5.09 -4.78 -12.31
N TYR A 185 -4.02 -3.99 -12.43
CA TYR A 185 -3.03 -4.19 -13.49
C TYR A 185 -2.35 -5.56 -13.39
N ARG A 186 -2.01 -6.04 -12.19
CA ARG A 186 -1.46 -7.38 -12.00
C ARG A 186 -2.45 -8.47 -12.40
N GLU A 187 -3.72 -8.30 -12.06
CA GLU A 187 -4.77 -9.26 -12.43
C GLU A 187 -5.00 -9.28 -13.96
N LYS A 188 -4.94 -8.11 -14.62
CA LYS A 188 -4.97 -8.00 -16.08
C LYS A 188 -3.77 -8.72 -16.71
N GLN A 189 -2.56 -8.49 -16.22
CA GLN A 189 -1.37 -9.21 -16.68
C GLN A 189 -1.54 -10.73 -16.55
N LYS A 190 -1.93 -11.20 -15.36
CA LYS A 190 -2.14 -12.62 -15.09
C LYS A 190 -3.17 -13.23 -16.05
N THR A 191 -4.27 -12.54 -16.28
CA THR A 191 -5.34 -12.98 -17.21
C THR A 191 -4.81 -13.12 -18.64
N LEU A 192 -3.98 -12.17 -19.11
CA LEU A 192 -3.35 -12.24 -20.44
C LEU A 192 -2.33 -13.40 -20.54
N GLU A 193 -1.54 -13.62 -19.49
CA GLU A 193 -0.57 -14.72 -19.42
C GLU A 193 -1.25 -16.10 -19.37
N GLU A 194 -2.35 -16.23 -18.64
CA GLU A 194 -3.16 -17.44 -18.59
C GLU A 194 -3.74 -17.78 -19.95
N TRP A 195 -4.28 -16.79 -20.67
CA TRP A 195 -4.70 -16.99 -22.05
C TRP A 195 -3.55 -17.47 -22.94
N LEU A 196 -2.38 -16.81 -22.89
CA LEU A 196 -1.21 -17.22 -23.71
C LEU A 196 -0.77 -18.67 -23.43
N LYS A 197 -0.82 -19.09 -22.17
CA LYS A 197 -0.52 -20.49 -21.80
C LYS A 197 -1.57 -21.44 -22.37
N ASN A 198 -2.84 -21.13 -22.19
CA ASN A 198 -3.94 -21.97 -22.67
C ASN A 198 -4.00 -22.05 -24.20
N ALA A 199 -3.80 -20.93 -24.89
CA ALA A 199 -3.76 -20.84 -26.34
C ALA A 199 -2.59 -21.60 -26.97
N LYS A 200 -1.47 -21.77 -26.25
CA LYS A 200 -0.34 -22.60 -26.69
C LYS A 200 -0.62 -24.10 -26.59
N HIS A 201 -1.59 -24.50 -25.77
CA HIS A 201 -1.99 -25.88 -25.55
C HIS A 201 -3.30 -26.27 -26.28
N SER A 202 -3.90 -25.33 -27.00
CA SER A 202 -5.10 -25.49 -27.82
C SER A 202 -4.72 -25.63 -29.29
#